data_AF-A0A8T5L8Z0-F1
#
_entry.id   AF-A0A8T5L8Z0-F1
#
_cell.length_a   1.000
_cell.length_b   1.000
_cell.length_c   1.000
_cell.angle_alpha   90.00
_cell.angle_beta   90.00
_cell.angle_gamma   90.00
#
_symmetry.space_group_name_H-M   'P 1'
#
loop_
_entity.id
_entity.type
_entity.pdbx_description
1 polymer ?
#
loop_
_entity_poly.entity_id
_entity_poly.type
_entity_poly.pdbx_seq_one_letter_code
_entity_poly.pdbx_strand_id
1 'polypeptide(L)'
;MTSPITRDEAVEWLKSMPQLESDMNHYLETEAIMRALAEKFNEDVEYWEMIGLLHDIDWSLTKEDWAKHCSKAVEMLKEKGFDDEFISIVQSHGYGYDEIPVLKEKQRTKKIEHALIASETLTGIIYAYALMRGGKISDMEVKGLKKKFKDKAFAANCNRELVKEIEKTGLELGEFFEIAIGAVKKIAREINLV
;
A
#
# COMPACT_ATOMS: atom_id res chain seq x y z
N MET A 1 13.33 9.09 -10.72
CA MET A 1 14.47 8.14 -10.69
C MET A 1 14.00 6.88 -11.37
N THR A 2 14.84 6.18 -12.12
CA THR A 2 14.39 5.01 -12.90
C THR A 2 14.58 3.73 -12.09
N SER A 3 13.49 2.98 -11.89
CA SER A 3 13.53 1.62 -11.32
C SER A 3 14.49 0.73 -12.12
N PRO A 4 15.30 -0.14 -11.47
CA PRO A 4 16.19 -1.08 -12.15
C PRO A 4 15.45 -2.17 -12.93
N ILE A 5 14.15 -2.36 -12.65
CA ILE A 5 13.27 -3.31 -13.31
C ILE A 5 11.98 -2.64 -13.77
N THR A 6 11.38 -3.19 -14.82
CA THR A 6 10.03 -2.81 -15.28
C THR A 6 8.96 -3.27 -14.30
N ARG A 7 7.77 -2.68 -14.40
CA ARG A 7 6.59 -3.11 -13.63
C ARG A 7 6.26 -4.58 -13.85
N ASP A 8 6.31 -5.06 -15.10
CA ASP A 8 6.01 -6.46 -15.42
C ASP A 8 7.03 -7.40 -14.77
N GLU A 9 8.32 -7.05 -14.77
CA GLU A 9 9.35 -7.81 -14.07
C GLU A 9 9.16 -7.81 -12.54
N ALA A 10 8.66 -6.71 -11.96
CA ALA A 10 8.32 -6.63 -10.55
C ALA A 10 7.12 -7.54 -10.20
N VAL A 11 6.09 -7.56 -11.04
CA VAL A 11 4.93 -8.46 -10.89
C VAL A 11 5.36 -9.94 -10.98
N GLU A 12 6.19 -10.29 -11.95
CA GLU A 12 6.70 -11.67 -12.06
C GLU A 12 7.61 -12.03 -10.89
N TRP A 13 8.36 -11.08 -10.34
CA TRP A 13 9.14 -11.29 -9.13
C TRP A 13 8.23 -11.60 -7.93
N LEU A 14 7.16 -10.82 -7.72
CA LEU A 14 6.18 -11.09 -6.66
C LEU A 14 5.55 -12.48 -6.80
N LYS A 15 5.09 -12.84 -8.00
CA LYS A 15 4.50 -14.15 -8.30
C LYS A 15 5.46 -15.33 -8.11
N SER A 16 6.78 -15.09 -8.19
CA SER A 16 7.78 -16.16 -7.99
C SER A 16 7.96 -16.58 -6.53
N MET A 17 7.41 -15.82 -5.58
CA MET A 17 7.52 -16.06 -4.14
C MET A 17 6.29 -16.80 -3.58
N PRO A 18 6.37 -17.41 -2.38
CA PRO A 18 5.26 -18.19 -1.79
C PRO A 18 4.15 -17.29 -1.22
N GLN A 19 3.55 -16.47 -2.09
CA GLN A 19 2.53 -15.49 -1.72
C GLN A 19 1.12 -16.08 -1.82
N LEU A 20 0.22 -15.59 -1.00
CA LEU A 20 -1.21 -15.84 -1.15
C LEU A 20 -1.79 -14.90 -2.22
N GLU A 21 -2.92 -15.28 -2.80
CA GLU A 21 -3.65 -14.41 -3.72
C GLU A 21 -4.05 -13.08 -3.06
N SER A 22 -4.39 -13.11 -1.76
CA SER A 22 -4.68 -11.91 -0.98
C SER A 22 -3.48 -10.98 -0.84
N ASP A 23 -2.25 -11.54 -0.79
CA ASP A 23 -1.02 -10.75 -0.71
C ASP A 23 -0.82 -10.02 -2.05
N MET A 24 -0.95 -10.73 -3.18
CA MET A 24 -0.91 -10.12 -4.52
C MET A 24 -1.96 -9.04 -4.72
N ASN A 25 -3.20 -9.27 -4.27
CA ASN A 25 -4.26 -8.28 -4.37
C ASN A 25 -3.90 -7.00 -3.59
N HIS A 26 -3.35 -7.13 -2.39
CA HIS A 26 -2.92 -6.00 -1.58
C HIS A 26 -1.83 -5.17 -2.26
N TYR A 27 -0.87 -5.81 -2.95
CA TYR A 27 0.17 -5.10 -3.70
C TYR A 27 -0.41 -4.33 -4.89
N LEU A 28 -1.30 -4.96 -5.66
CA LEU A 28 -1.97 -4.33 -6.80
C LEU A 28 -2.91 -3.19 -6.38
N GLU A 29 -3.64 -3.37 -5.27
CA GLU A 29 -4.47 -2.32 -4.68
C GLU A 29 -3.64 -1.12 -4.25
N THR A 30 -2.54 -1.35 -3.52
CA THR A 30 -1.64 -0.29 -3.04
C THR A 30 -0.98 0.43 -4.21
N GLU A 31 -0.48 -0.33 -5.20
CA GLU A 31 0.05 0.20 -6.46
C GLU A 31 -0.96 1.14 -7.16
N ALA A 32 -2.20 0.67 -7.36
CA ALA A 32 -3.21 1.46 -8.08
C ALA A 32 -3.52 2.78 -7.36
N ILE A 33 -3.62 2.75 -6.03
CA ILE A 33 -3.85 3.96 -5.23
C ILE A 33 -2.64 4.89 -5.33
N MET A 34 -1.42 4.38 -5.19
CA MET A 34 -0.19 5.18 -5.28
C MET A 34 -0.02 5.82 -6.66
N ARG A 35 -0.32 5.09 -7.73
CA ARG A 35 -0.35 5.61 -9.10
C ARG A 35 -1.30 6.80 -9.24
N ALA A 36 -2.54 6.66 -8.74
CA ALA A 36 -3.54 7.72 -8.80
C ALA A 36 -3.19 8.93 -7.93
N LEU A 37 -2.54 8.72 -6.79
CA LEU A 37 -2.01 9.80 -5.96
C LEU A 37 -0.87 10.55 -6.65
N ALA A 38 0.02 9.86 -7.37
CA ALA A 38 1.08 10.50 -8.13
C ALA A 38 0.51 11.41 -9.23
N GLU A 39 -0.51 10.95 -9.96
CA GLU A 39 -1.26 11.77 -10.92
C GLU A 39 -1.88 13.00 -10.24
N LYS A 40 -2.51 12.82 -9.06
CA LYS A 40 -3.12 13.91 -8.28
C LYS A 40 -2.09 14.95 -7.82
N PHE A 41 -0.90 14.51 -7.42
CA PHE A 41 0.15 15.38 -6.89
C PHE A 41 1.11 15.90 -7.97
N ASN A 42 0.91 15.51 -9.24
CA ASN A 42 1.81 15.80 -10.36
C ASN A 42 3.25 15.35 -10.08
N GLU A 43 3.37 14.11 -9.56
CA GLU A 43 4.63 13.43 -9.22
C GLU A 43 4.97 12.36 -10.27
N ASP A 44 6.11 11.69 -10.10
CA ASP A 44 6.56 10.58 -10.94
C ASP A 44 5.67 9.34 -10.73
N VAL A 45 4.78 9.07 -11.70
CA VAL A 45 3.79 8.00 -11.64
C VAL A 45 4.42 6.61 -11.59
N GLU A 46 5.44 6.36 -12.43
CA GLU A 46 6.13 5.07 -12.50
C GLU A 46 6.91 4.78 -11.21
N TYR A 47 7.48 5.82 -10.59
CA TYR A 47 8.17 5.68 -9.32
C TYR A 47 7.22 5.36 -8.16
N TRP A 48 6.10 6.09 -8.07
CA TRP A 48 5.10 5.88 -7.00
C TRP A 48 4.38 4.55 -7.12
N GLU A 49 4.02 4.13 -8.33
CA GLU A 49 3.38 2.82 -8.53
C GLU A 49 4.34 1.69 -8.15
N MET A 50 5.63 1.79 -8.52
CA MET A 50 6.63 0.79 -8.16
C MET A 50 6.85 0.70 -6.64
N ILE A 51 6.85 1.84 -5.94
CA ILE A 51 6.86 1.88 -4.47
C ILE A 51 5.65 1.15 -3.90
N GLY A 52 4.45 1.42 -4.42
CA GLY A 52 3.23 0.76 -3.97
C GLY A 52 3.21 -0.75 -4.25
N LEU A 53 3.71 -1.17 -5.41
CA LEU A 53 3.77 -2.58 -5.81
C LEU A 53 4.76 -3.39 -4.95
N LEU A 54 5.92 -2.81 -4.63
CA LEU A 54 7.02 -3.50 -3.95
C LEU A 54 7.12 -3.21 -2.45
N HIS A 55 6.20 -2.44 -1.85
CA HIS A 55 6.31 -2.02 -0.45
C HIS A 55 6.45 -3.19 0.53
N ASP A 56 5.76 -4.30 0.25
CA ASP A 56 5.71 -5.51 1.08
C ASP A 56 6.37 -6.70 0.36
N ILE A 57 7.40 -6.45 -0.46
CA ILE A 57 8.09 -7.47 -1.26
C ILE A 57 8.59 -8.67 -0.43
N ASP A 58 8.91 -8.47 0.85
CA ASP A 58 9.38 -9.50 1.76
C ASP A 58 8.29 -10.19 2.58
N TRP A 59 7.05 -9.69 2.56
CA TRP A 59 5.96 -10.11 3.45
C TRP A 59 5.72 -11.62 3.48
N SER A 60 5.69 -12.27 2.32
CA SER A 60 5.48 -13.73 2.25
C SER A 60 6.54 -14.56 2.97
N LEU A 61 7.73 -13.98 3.20
CA LEU A 61 8.85 -14.60 3.89
C LEU A 61 8.94 -14.17 5.38
N THR A 62 8.29 -13.07 5.75
CA THR A 62 8.44 -12.40 7.06
C THR A 62 7.16 -12.36 7.89
N LYS A 63 5.98 -12.68 7.32
CA LYS A 63 4.69 -12.59 8.03
C LYS A 63 4.56 -13.41 9.32
N GLU A 64 5.34 -14.48 9.45
CA GLU A 64 5.43 -15.32 10.66
C GLU A 64 6.48 -14.81 11.67
N ASP A 65 7.32 -13.85 11.28
CA ASP A 65 8.38 -13.22 12.08
C ASP A 65 8.53 -11.75 11.71
N TRP A 66 7.60 -10.93 12.20
CA TRP A 66 7.51 -9.50 11.90
C TRP A 66 8.79 -8.71 12.18
N ALA A 67 9.63 -9.16 13.12
CA ALA A 67 10.89 -8.50 13.42
C ALA A 67 11.85 -8.47 12.22
N LYS A 68 11.66 -9.37 11.23
CA LYS A 68 12.41 -9.39 9.97
C LYS A 68 11.79 -8.55 8.86
N HIS A 69 10.52 -8.16 8.99
CA HIS A 69 9.84 -7.34 8.00
C HIS A 69 10.57 -6.01 7.80
N CYS A 70 10.54 -5.48 6.58
CA CYS A 70 11.33 -4.33 6.13
C CYS A 70 12.86 -4.50 6.16
N SER A 71 13.43 -5.39 6.99
CA SER A 71 14.86 -5.71 6.96
C SER A 71 15.18 -6.64 5.79
N LYS A 72 14.31 -7.63 5.55
CA LYS A 72 14.44 -8.53 4.41
C LYS A 72 14.16 -7.80 3.10
N ALA A 73 13.22 -6.85 3.08
CA ALA A 73 13.00 -5.96 1.94
C ALA A 73 14.28 -5.22 1.51
N VAL A 74 15.08 -4.72 2.46
CA VAL A 74 16.37 -4.04 2.16
C VAL A 74 17.31 -4.98 1.41
N GLU A 75 17.50 -6.20 1.89
CA GLU A 75 18.37 -7.19 1.25
C GLU A 75 17.91 -7.45 -0.20
N MET A 76 16.63 -7.78 -0.36
CA MET A 76 16.03 -8.13 -1.64
C MET A 76 16.09 -7.00 -2.66
N LEU A 77 15.76 -5.78 -2.24
CA LEU A 77 15.76 -4.60 -3.12
C LEU A 77 17.20 -4.19 -3.49
N LYS A 78 18.17 -4.29 -2.56
CA LYS A 78 19.59 -4.04 -2.86
C LYS A 78 20.14 -5.02 -3.88
N GLU A 79 19.85 -6.32 -3.70
CA GLU A 79 20.27 -7.36 -4.65
C GLU A 79 19.71 -7.14 -6.05
N LYS A 80 18.49 -6.60 -6.15
CA LYS A 80 17.84 -6.26 -7.42
C LYS A 80 18.32 -4.92 -8.01
N GLY A 81 19.15 -4.17 -7.29
CA GLY A 81 19.76 -2.91 -7.75
C GLY A 81 18.95 -1.65 -7.48
N PHE A 82 17.97 -1.67 -6.57
CA PHE A 82 17.28 -0.45 -6.13
C PHE A 82 18.20 0.41 -5.27
N ASP A 83 18.05 1.73 -5.39
CA ASP A 83 18.83 2.69 -4.60
C ASP A 83 18.35 2.79 -3.14
N ASP A 84 19.19 3.37 -2.28
CA ASP A 84 18.89 3.52 -0.85
C ASP A 84 17.67 4.44 -0.61
N GLU A 85 17.32 5.32 -1.54
CA GLU A 85 16.18 6.23 -1.43
C GLU A 85 14.85 5.49 -1.61
N PHE A 86 14.73 4.68 -2.66
CA PHE A 86 13.59 3.79 -2.88
C PHE A 86 13.39 2.86 -1.69
N ILE A 87 14.47 2.22 -1.23
CA ILE A 87 14.45 1.30 -0.10
C ILE A 87 14.02 2.02 1.18
N SER A 88 14.54 3.21 1.44
CA SER A 88 14.15 4.00 2.61
C SER A 88 12.66 4.37 2.58
N ILE A 89 12.11 4.69 1.41
CA ILE A 89 10.67 4.95 1.27
C ILE A 89 9.86 3.69 1.52
N VAL A 90 10.25 2.54 0.94
CA VAL A 90 9.63 1.24 1.21
C VAL A 90 9.60 0.97 2.70
N GLN A 91 10.74 1.03 3.40
CA GLN A 91 10.79 0.80 4.85
C GLN A 91 9.92 1.76 5.68
N SER A 92 9.50 2.89 5.14
CA SER A 92 8.71 3.87 5.90
C SER A 92 7.32 3.38 6.29
N HIS A 93 6.80 2.35 5.61
CA HIS A 93 5.50 1.75 5.95
C HIS A 93 5.57 0.97 7.28
N GLY A 94 6.68 0.25 7.53
CA GLY A 94 6.92 -0.46 8.78
C GLY A 94 7.22 0.45 9.99
N TYR A 95 7.40 1.77 9.80
CA TYR A 95 7.61 2.70 10.93
C TYR A 95 6.35 2.86 11.78
N GLY A 96 6.50 2.67 13.10
CA GLY A 96 5.45 2.82 14.11
C GLY A 96 4.86 1.50 14.60
N TYR A 97 5.33 0.36 14.06
CA TYR A 97 5.03 -0.97 14.56
C TYR A 97 6.10 -1.41 15.56
N ASP A 98 5.68 -1.76 16.78
CA ASP A 98 6.60 -2.20 17.85
C ASP A 98 7.27 -3.54 17.50
N GLU A 99 6.61 -4.33 16.66
CA GLU A 99 7.06 -5.61 16.15
C GLU A 99 8.23 -5.49 15.16
N ILE A 100 8.50 -4.29 14.63
CA ILE A 100 9.59 -4.02 13.67
C ILE A 100 10.64 -3.10 14.34
N PRO A 101 11.42 -3.61 15.31
CA PRO A 101 12.24 -2.77 16.20
C PRO A 101 13.35 -2.00 15.48
N VAL A 102 13.81 -2.48 14.32
CA VAL A 102 14.85 -1.81 13.52
C VAL A 102 14.41 -0.44 13.00
N LEU A 103 13.10 -0.21 12.89
CA LEU A 103 12.53 1.03 12.37
C LEU A 103 12.05 1.98 13.46
N LYS A 104 12.29 1.69 14.74
CA LYS A 104 11.80 2.49 15.86
C LYS A 104 12.17 3.98 15.78
N GLU A 105 13.38 4.27 15.30
CA GLU A 105 13.91 5.64 15.17
C GLU A 105 13.66 6.25 13.78
N LYS A 106 13.10 5.50 12.84
CA LYS A 106 12.71 6.04 11.52
C LYS A 106 11.58 7.04 11.71
N GLN A 107 11.42 7.97 10.78
CA GLN A 107 10.26 8.85 10.72
C GLN A 107 9.84 9.03 9.27
N ARG A 108 8.53 9.15 9.04
CA ARG A 108 7.99 9.59 7.76
C ARG A 108 8.16 11.11 7.67
N THR A 109 8.83 11.57 6.62
CA THR A 109 9.20 12.97 6.39
C THR A 109 8.84 13.43 4.98
N LYS A 110 8.61 12.51 4.05
CA LYS A 110 8.31 12.79 2.65
C LYS A 110 6.85 12.53 2.35
N LYS A 111 6.32 13.29 1.39
CA LYS A 111 4.94 13.15 0.90
C LYS A 111 4.62 11.71 0.48
N ILE A 112 5.52 11.06 -0.25
CA ILE A 112 5.35 9.68 -0.73
C ILE A 112 5.29 8.66 0.41
N GLU A 113 6.01 8.88 1.51
CA GLU A 113 6.00 7.97 2.67
C GLU A 113 4.66 8.05 3.42
N HIS A 114 4.10 9.25 3.56
CA HIS A 114 2.77 9.46 4.12
C HIS A 114 1.67 8.90 3.21
N ALA A 115 1.82 9.05 1.89
CA ALA A 115 0.91 8.48 0.91
C ALA A 115 0.95 6.94 0.93
N LEU A 116 2.14 6.34 1.03
CA LEU A 116 2.33 4.90 1.04
C LEU A 116 1.60 4.26 2.22
N ILE A 117 1.93 4.68 3.44
CA ILE A 117 1.33 4.10 4.66
C ILE A 117 -0.20 4.32 4.71
N ALA A 118 -0.68 5.44 4.18
CA ALA A 118 -2.11 5.69 4.12
C ALA A 118 -2.81 4.79 3.09
N SER A 119 -2.16 4.56 1.95
CA SER A 119 -2.68 3.75 0.85
C SER A 119 -2.73 2.28 1.22
N GLU A 120 -1.60 1.69 1.65
CA GLU A 120 -1.53 0.28 2.05
C GLU A 120 -2.53 -0.01 3.16
N THR A 121 -2.61 0.83 4.20
CA THR A 121 -3.52 0.57 5.31
C THR A 121 -5.00 0.75 4.91
N LEU A 122 -5.31 1.66 3.98
CA LEU A 122 -6.68 1.85 3.50
C LEU A 122 -7.18 0.65 2.67
N THR A 123 -6.30 -0.05 1.94
CA THR A 123 -6.69 -1.22 1.14
C THR A 123 -7.45 -2.25 1.98
N GLY A 124 -7.00 -2.55 3.21
CA GLY A 124 -7.67 -3.49 4.09
C GLY A 124 -9.11 -3.09 4.46
N ILE A 125 -9.39 -1.79 4.59
CA ILE A 125 -10.74 -1.29 4.85
C ILE A 125 -11.61 -1.39 3.59
N ILE A 126 -11.06 -1.04 2.42
CA ILE A 126 -11.74 -1.16 1.13
C ILE A 126 -12.08 -2.63 0.85
N TYR A 127 -11.10 -3.52 0.97
CA TYR A 127 -11.24 -4.95 0.75
C TYR A 127 -12.29 -5.57 1.68
N ALA A 128 -12.19 -5.32 2.99
CA ALA A 128 -13.21 -5.78 3.94
C ALA A 128 -14.61 -5.24 3.59
N TYR A 129 -14.70 -4.00 3.09
CA TYR A 129 -15.98 -3.41 2.73
C TYR A 129 -16.55 -4.01 1.45
N ALA A 130 -15.70 -4.33 0.47
CA ALA A 130 -16.09 -5.07 -0.72
C ALA A 130 -16.59 -6.48 -0.35
N LEU A 131 -15.88 -7.21 0.52
CA LEU A 131 -16.29 -8.53 1.00
C LEU A 131 -17.66 -8.50 1.70
N MET A 132 -17.91 -7.50 2.57
CA MET A 132 -19.20 -7.31 3.22
C MET A 132 -20.35 -7.09 2.22
N ARG A 133 -20.03 -6.65 0.99
CA ARG A 133 -20.98 -6.39 -0.10
C ARG A 133 -21.02 -7.52 -1.13
N GLY A 134 -20.58 -8.72 -0.76
CA GLY A 134 -20.55 -9.87 -1.65
C GLY A 134 -19.40 -9.84 -2.65
N GLY A 135 -18.28 -9.21 -2.28
CA GLY A 135 -17.07 -9.15 -3.11
C GLY A 135 -17.11 -8.10 -4.21
N LYS A 136 -17.87 -7.01 -4.04
CA LYS A 136 -18.09 -6.01 -5.10
C LYS A 136 -17.61 -4.61 -4.73
N ILE A 137 -16.78 -4.03 -5.60
CA ILE A 137 -16.37 -2.63 -5.47
C ILE A 137 -17.04 -1.68 -6.47
N SER A 138 -17.66 -2.19 -7.55
CA SER A 138 -18.18 -1.38 -8.67
C SER A 138 -19.06 -0.18 -8.26
N ASP A 139 -19.94 -0.39 -7.29
CA ASP A 139 -20.90 0.58 -6.77
C ASP A 139 -20.47 1.15 -5.39
N MET A 140 -19.20 0.99 -4.99
CA MET A 140 -18.71 1.55 -3.73
C MET A 140 -18.69 3.08 -3.81
N GLU A 141 -19.35 3.71 -2.84
CA GLU A 141 -19.39 5.17 -2.71
C GLU A 141 -18.55 5.64 -1.52
N VAL A 142 -17.95 6.81 -1.65
CA VAL A 142 -17.16 7.47 -0.60
C VAL A 142 -17.94 7.60 0.70
N LYS A 143 -19.25 7.88 0.65
CA LYS A 143 -20.11 7.97 1.84
C LYS A 143 -20.16 6.66 2.62
N GLY A 144 -20.19 5.52 1.93
CA GLY A 144 -20.14 4.19 2.54
C GLY A 144 -18.81 3.92 3.20
N LEU A 145 -17.70 4.16 2.47
CA LEU A 145 -16.36 3.99 3.00
C LEU A 145 -16.10 4.90 4.22
N LYS A 146 -16.54 6.17 4.18
CA LYS A 146 -16.47 7.10 5.34
C LYS A 146 -17.17 6.55 6.58
N LYS A 147 -18.31 5.88 6.44
CA LYS A 147 -19.00 5.24 7.57
C LYS A 147 -18.18 4.07 8.12
N LYS A 148 -17.64 3.23 7.24
CA LYS A 148 -16.83 2.07 7.61
C LYS A 148 -15.51 2.45 8.25
N PHE A 149 -14.87 3.50 7.75
CA PHE A 149 -13.67 4.07 8.33
C PHE A 149 -13.88 4.54 9.79
N LYS A 150 -15.02 5.19 10.06
CA LYS A 150 -15.37 5.68 11.42
C LYS A 150 -15.75 4.57 12.39
N ASP A 151 -16.22 3.44 11.88
CA ASP A 151 -16.51 2.26 12.68
C ASP A 151 -15.20 1.56 13.05
N LYS A 152 -14.75 1.71 14.30
CA LYS A 152 -13.49 1.13 14.78
C LYS A 152 -13.52 -0.40 14.85
N ALA A 153 -14.71 -1.02 14.94
CA ALA A 153 -14.84 -2.48 14.98
C ALA A 153 -14.70 -3.11 13.59
N PHE A 154 -15.08 -2.38 12.55
CA PHE A 154 -15.03 -2.86 11.18
C PHE A 154 -13.60 -2.93 10.65
N ALA A 155 -13.06 -4.08 10.24
CA ALA A 155 -11.63 -4.19 9.87
C ALA A 155 -10.70 -3.65 10.98
N ALA A 156 -10.91 -4.11 12.22
CA ALA A 156 -10.26 -3.57 13.43
C ALA A 156 -8.72 -3.55 13.38
N ASN A 157 -8.11 -4.41 12.57
CA ASN A 157 -6.65 -4.49 12.41
C ASN A 157 -6.06 -3.33 11.58
N CYS A 158 -6.87 -2.58 10.82
CA CYS A 158 -6.37 -1.43 10.05
C CYS A 158 -6.23 -0.20 10.95
N ASN A 159 -5.03 0.38 11.09
CA ASN A 159 -4.87 1.56 11.94
C ASN A 159 -5.39 2.83 11.25
N ARG A 160 -6.44 3.46 11.80
CA ARG A 160 -7.06 4.66 11.22
C ARG A 160 -6.14 5.86 11.24
N GLU A 161 -5.26 5.97 12.23
CA GLU A 161 -4.32 7.09 12.31
C GLU A 161 -3.26 6.98 11.21
N LEU A 162 -2.89 5.77 10.79
CA LEU A 162 -2.02 5.55 9.63
C LEU A 162 -2.69 5.98 8.32
N VAL A 163 -3.98 5.67 8.15
CA VAL A 163 -4.76 6.18 6.99
C VAL A 163 -4.82 7.71 6.97
N LYS A 164 -4.92 8.36 8.13
CA LYS A 164 -4.95 9.83 8.23
C LYS A 164 -3.60 10.49 7.92
N GLU A 165 -2.50 9.74 7.85
CA GLU A 165 -1.21 10.30 7.42
C GLU A 165 -1.32 10.99 6.05
N ILE A 166 -2.28 10.61 5.21
CA ILE A 166 -2.55 11.28 3.95
C ILE A 166 -2.78 12.79 4.11
N GLU A 167 -3.33 13.26 5.23
CA GLU A 167 -3.57 14.69 5.47
C GLU A 167 -2.24 15.48 5.56
N LYS A 168 -1.13 14.83 5.92
CA LYS A 168 0.22 15.43 5.88
C LYS A 168 0.72 15.73 4.46
N THR A 169 0.08 15.15 3.45
CA THR A 169 0.34 15.48 2.03
C THR A 169 -0.40 16.74 1.56
N GLY A 170 -1.31 17.27 2.40
CA GLY A 170 -2.22 18.36 2.03
C GLY A 170 -3.52 17.90 1.39
N LEU A 171 -3.73 16.58 1.24
CA LEU A 171 -4.94 15.99 0.68
C LEU A 171 -5.98 15.72 1.77
N GLU A 172 -7.23 16.15 1.55
CA GLU A 172 -8.30 15.84 2.49
C GLU A 172 -8.67 14.35 2.45
N LEU A 173 -8.98 13.77 3.61
CA LEU A 173 -9.35 12.36 3.74
C LEU A 173 -10.53 11.96 2.82
N GLY A 174 -11.48 12.87 2.61
CA GLY A 174 -12.61 12.62 1.73
C GLY A 174 -12.23 12.48 0.27
N GLU A 175 -11.30 13.31 -0.19
CA GLU A 175 -10.76 13.27 -1.55
C GLU A 175 -9.86 12.03 -1.73
N PHE A 176 -9.05 11.70 -0.72
CA PHE A 176 -8.26 10.47 -0.73
C PHE A 176 -9.12 9.22 -0.92
N PHE A 177 -10.26 9.11 -0.21
CA PHE A 177 -11.17 7.99 -0.38
C PHE A 177 -11.78 7.92 -1.78
N GLU A 178 -12.05 9.05 -2.41
CA GLU A 178 -12.55 9.09 -3.78
C GLU A 178 -11.50 8.58 -4.77
N ILE A 179 -10.26 9.06 -4.64
CA ILE A 179 -9.11 8.62 -5.44
C ILE A 179 -8.88 7.11 -5.24
N ALA A 180 -8.85 6.64 -4.00
CA ALA A 180 -8.57 5.24 -3.67
C ALA A 180 -9.65 4.29 -4.21
N ILE A 181 -10.94 4.59 -3.99
CA ILE A 181 -12.03 3.79 -4.55
C ILE A 181 -11.96 3.81 -6.09
N GLY A 182 -11.74 4.98 -6.69
CA GLY A 182 -11.63 5.13 -8.13
C GLY A 182 -10.49 4.29 -8.72
N ALA A 183 -9.33 4.27 -8.05
CA ALA A 183 -8.17 3.48 -8.43
C ALA A 183 -8.46 1.97 -8.35
N VAL A 184 -8.95 1.48 -7.20
CA VAL A 184 -9.22 0.05 -6.99
C VAL A 184 -10.34 -0.45 -7.92
N LYS A 185 -11.34 0.38 -8.24
CA LYS A 185 -12.37 0.05 -9.25
C LYS A 185 -11.80 -0.26 -10.62
N LYS A 186 -10.72 0.42 -11.05
CA LYS A 186 -10.10 0.20 -12.36
C LYS A 186 -9.50 -1.20 -12.48
N ILE A 187 -9.02 -1.76 -11.37
CA ILE A 187 -8.37 -3.08 -11.31
C ILE A 187 -9.28 -4.18 -10.73
N ALA A 188 -10.57 -3.90 -10.48
CA ALA A 188 -11.47 -4.80 -9.74
C ALA A 188 -11.52 -6.25 -10.28
N ARG A 189 -11.36 -6.43 -11.60
CA ARG A 189 -11.29 -7.77 -12.21
C ARG A 189 -10.02 -8.52 -11.88
N GLU A 190 -8.89 -7.82 -11.76
CA GLU A 190 -7.58 -8.40 -11.47
C GLU A 190 -7.49 -8.89 -10.02
N ILE A 191 -8.20 -8.22 -9.12
CA ILE A 191 -8.20 -8.50 -7.67
C ILE A 191 -9.48 -9.20 -7.19
N ASN A 192 -10.27 -9.76 -8.11
CA ASN A 192 -11.48 -10.53 -7.81
C ASN A 192 -12.56 -9.79 -6.97
N LEU A 193 -12.74 -8.48 -7.20
CA LEU A 193 -13.75 -7.63 -6.55
C LEU A 193 -14.89 -7.18 -7.50
N VAL A 194 -15.50 -8.11 -8.24
CA VAL A 194 -16.47 -7.87 -9.34
C VAL A 194 -17.94 -8.05 -9.00
#